data_AF-A0A9J6RDK3-F1
#
_entry.id   AF-A0A9J6RDK3-F1
#
_cell.length_a   1.000
_cell.length_b   1.000
_cell.length_c   1.000
_cell.angle_alpha   90.00
_cell.angle_beta   90.00
_cell.angle_gamma   90.00
#
_symmetry.space_group_name_H-M   'P 1'
#
loop_
_entity.id
_entity.type
_entity.pdbx_description
1 polymer ?
#
loop_
_entity_poly.entity_id
_entity_poly.type
_entity_poly.pdbx_seq_one_letter_code
_entity_poly.pdbx_strand_id
1 'polypeptide(L)'
;MNKKPVFVMSLIGAILGMVGSLFWMFMGTFFIGGMVDYDQPLDAPLTDRALQIGLTVAGIQTVIAITLFVIGLVKAIRANNFVQLKNTGTWLLVSGIILLFVNIFHLIPSILFIIAGSNAISQSSRYAAQEIQEPYETESI
;
A
#
# COMPACT_ATOMS: atom_id res chain seq x y z
N MET A 1 -7.46 20.75 -11.75
CA MET A 1 -7.60 20.03 -10.47
C MET A 1 -6.23 19.62 -9.94
N ASN A 2 -6.01 19.71 -8.62
CA ASN A 2 -4.73 19.36 -8.00
C ASN A 2 -4.66 17.85 -7.66
N LYS A 3 -4.16 17.01 -8.57
CA LYS A 3 -3.91 15.57 -8.34
C LYS A 3 -2.68 15.30 -7.46
N LYS A 4 -1.91 16.36 -7.15
CA LYS A 4 -0.65 16.28 -6.39
C LYS A 4 -0.81 15.61 -5.02
N PRO A 5 -1.89 15.82 -4.24
CA PRO A 5 -2.03 15.19 -2.93
C PRO A 5 -2.09 13.66 -2.99
N VAL A 6 -2.87 13.08 -3.92
CA VAL A 6 -2.96 11.63 -4.10
C VAL A 6 -1.60 11.06 -4.50
N PHE A 7 -0.95 11.69 -5.48
CA PHE A 7 0.36 11.25 -5.94
C PHE A 7 1.42 11.34 -4.83
N VAL A 8 1.50 12.47 -4.11
CA VAL A 8 2.48 12.69 -3.04
C VAL A 8 2.26 11.71 -1.88
N MET A 9 1.01 11.48 -1.46
CA MET A 9 0.71 10.50 -0.41
C MET A 9 1.08 9.08 -0.83
N SER A 10 0.74 8.68 -2.06
CA SER A 10 1.12 7.37 -2.61
C SER A 10 2.64 7.25 -2.75
N LEU A 11 3.34 8.31 -3.14
CA LEU A 11 4.80 8.30 -3.25
C LEU A 11 5.48 8.14 -1.89
N ILE A 12 5.08 8.96 -0.91
CA ILE A 12 5.62 8.88 0.46
C ILE A 12 5.29 7.50 1.07
N GLY A 13 4.04 7.04 0.93
CA GLY A 13 3.61 5.72 1.39
C GLY A 13 4.42 4.59 0.74
N ALA A 14 4.67 4.67 -0.57
CA ALA A 14 5.46 3.66 -1.26
C ALA A 14 6.93 3.66 -0.81
N ILE A 15 7.55 4.84 -0.65
CA ILE A 15 8.95 4.94 -0.18
C ILE A 15 9.08 4.37 1.24
N LEU A 16 8.23 4.82 2.16
CA LEU A 16 8.22 4.32 3.54
C LEU A 16 7.93 2.82 3.60
N GLY A 17 7.00 2.36 2.76
CA GLY A 17 6.64 0.96 2.62
C GLY A 17 7.80 0.09 2.15
N MET A 18 8.50 0.50 1.09
CA MET A 18 9.65 -0.23 0.56
C MET A 18 10.81 -0.28 1.56
N VAL A 19 11.14 0.85 2.19
CA VAL A 19 12.17 0.91 3.24
C VAL A 19 11.77 0.02 4.43
N GLY A 20 10.51 0.12 4.89
CA GLY A 20 9.96 -0.71 5.95
C GLY A 20 10.01 -2.20 5.62
N SER A 21 9.75 -2.60 4.37
CA SER A 21 9.88 -4.00 3.93
C SER A 21 11.31 -4.52 4.03
N LEU A 22 12.31 -3.70 3.67
CA LEU A 22 13.72 -4.10 3.81
C LEU A 22 14.11 -4.29 5.28
N PHE A 23 13.68 -3.38 6.17
CA PHE A 23 13.88 -3.56 7.61
C PHE A 23 13.16 -4.79 8.16
N TRP A 24 11.92 -5.01 7.72
CA TRP A 24 11.12 -6.16 8.10
C TRP A 24 11.75 -7.48 7.66
N MET A 25 12.46 -7.53 6.54
CA MET A 25 13.15 -8.76 6.14
C MET A 25 14.12 -9.24 7.24
N PHE A 26 14.87 -8.32 7.85
CA PHE A 26 15.77 -8.66 8.96
C PHE A 26 15.01 -8.90 10.26
N MET A 27 14.20 -7.93 10.71
CA MET A 27 13.49 -8.01 11.98
C MET A 27 12.47 -9.15 12.02
N GLY A 28 11.73 -9.33 10.92
CA GLY A 28 10.76 -10.40 10.73
C GLY A 28 11.40 -11.78 10.72
N THR A 29 12.63 -11.92 10.22
CA THR A 29 13.37 -13.20 10.30
C THR A 29 13.54 -13.65 11.75
N PHE A 30 14.03 -12.77 12.61
CA PHE A 30 14.22 -13.07 14.04
C PHE A 30 12.90 -13.16 14.80
N PHE A 31 11.94 -12.28 14.48
CA PHE A 31 10.61 -12.29 15.12
C PHE A 31 9.88 -13.60 14.86
N ILE A 32 9.79 -14.01 13.59
CA ILE A 32 9.11 -15.25 13.20
C ILE A 32 9.92 -16.47 13.65
N GLY A 33 11.26 -16.42 13.53
CA GLY A 33 12.14 -17.47 14.04
C GLY A 33 11.94 -17.71 15.55
N GLY A 34 11.85 -16.64 16.34
CA GLY A 34 11.54 -16.73 17.77
C GLY A 34 10.15 -17.29 18.09
N MET A 35 9.17 -17.09 17.21
CA MET A 35 7.87 -17.74 17.34
C MET A 35 7.91 -19.24 17.02
N VAL A 36 8.79 -19.66 16.10
CA VAL A 36 8.96 -21.08 15.75
C VAL A 36 9.67 -21.84 16.88
N ASP A 37 10.72 -21.23 17.45
CA ASP A 37 11.51 -21.80 18.56
C ASP A 37 11.03 -21.30 19.93
N TYR A 38 9.73 -21.07 20.12
CA TYR A 38 9.20 -20.48 21.34
C TYR A 38 9.46 -21.31 22.61
N ASP A 39 9.66 -22.63 22.47
CA ASP A 39 9.95 -23.57 23.55
C ASP A 39 11.42 -23.54 24.01
N GLN A 40 12.29 -22.78 23.35
CA GLN A 40 13.69 -22.67 23.76
C GLN A 40 13.89 -21.72 24.94
N PRO A 41 14.93 -21.94 25.77
CA PRO A 41 15.33 -20.96 26.78
C PRO A 41 15.56 -19.58 26.16
N LEU A 42 15.14 -18.53 26.84
CA LEU A 42 15.14 -17.16 26.30
C LEU A 42 16.53 -16.66 25.85
N ASP A 43 17.59 -17.19 26.46
CA ASP A 43 18.99 -16.85 26.18
C ASP A 43 19.66 -17.79 25.17
N ALA A 44 18.94 -18.83 24.71
CA ALA A 44 19.45 -19.72 23.68
C ALA A 44 19.37 -19.07 22.30
N PRO A 45 20.41 -19.22 21.45
CA PRO A 45 20.34 -18.74 20.08
C PRO A 45 19.29 -19.53 19.29
N LEU A 46 18.58 -18.85 18.39
CA LEU A 46 17.62 -19.49 17.47
C LEU A 46 18.30 -20.57 16.64
N THR A 47 17.59 -21.67 16.39
CA THR A 47 18.09 -22.73 15.52
C THR A 47 18.16 -22.26 14.08
N ASP A 48 19.07 -22.86 13.30
CA ASP A 48 19.16 -22.63 11.86
C ASP A 48 17.82 -22.86 11.15
N ARG A 49 17.05 -23.86 11.61
CA ARG A 49 15.73 -24.17 11.06
C ARG A 49 14.73 -23.03 11.31
N ALA A 50 14.67 -22.50 12.53
CA ALA A 50 13.79 -21.39 12.85
C ALA A 50 14.18 -20.11 12.09
N LEU A 51 15.47 -19.81 11.98
CA LEU A 51 15.97 -18.71 11.17
C LEU A 51 15.61 -18.87 9.68
N GLN A 52 15.73 -20.08 9.13
CA GLN A 52 15.33 -20.36 7.74
C GLN A 52 13.82 -20.15 7.52
N ILE A 53 12.98 -20.63 8.44
CA ILE A 53 11.52 -20.42 8.36
C ILE A 53 11.21 -18.93 8.47
N GLY A 54 11.80 -18.24 9.45
CA GLY A 54 11.64 -16.81 9.64
C GLY A 54 12.02 -16.01 8.40
N LEU A 55 13.19 -16.30 7.81
CA LEU A 55 13.66 -15.66 6.58
C LEU A 55 12.74 -15.92 5.41
N THR A 56 12.24 -17.15 5.28
CA THR A 56 11.31 -17.53 4.21
C THR A 56 10.01 -16.74 4.31
N VAL A 57 9.38 -16.69 5.48
CA VAL A 57 8.11 -15.98 5.68
C VAL A 57 8.31 -14.47 5.55
N ALA A 58 9.33 -13.90 6.20
CA ALA A 58 9.64 -12.48 6.11
C ALA A 58 10.00 -12.06 4.67
N GLY A 59 10.72 -12.92 3.94
CA GLY A 59 11.05 -12.73 2.53
C GLY A 59 9.80 -12.69 1.65
N ILE A 60 8.88 -13.65 1.82
CA ILE A 60 7.60 -13.67 1.08
C ILE A 60 6.79 -12.41 1.37
N GLN A 61 6.65 -12.02 2.64
CA GLN A 61 5.94 -10.79 3.03
C GLN A 61 6.58 -9.53 2.42
N THR A 62 7.90 -9.46 2.41
CA THR A 62 8.68 -8.37 1.81
C THR A 62 8.41 -8.24 0.31
N VAL A 63 8.45 -9.35 -0.43
CA VAL A 63 8.21 -9.37 -1.88
C VAL A 63 6.77 -8.95 -2.20
N ILE A 64 5.79 -9.49 -1.48
CA ILE A 64 4.37 -9.12 -1.66
C ILE A 64 4.19 -7.61 -1.41
N ALA A 65 4.73 -7.10 -0.30
CA ALA A 65 4.56 -5.71 0.07
C ALA A 65 5.19 -4.76 -0.95
N ILE A 66 6.45 -5.00 -1.34
CA ILE A 66 7.14 -4.18 -2.36
C ILE A 66 6.36 -4.20 -3.67
N THR A 67 5.87 -5.36 -4.11
CA THR A 67 5.08 -5.49 -5.33
C THR A 67 3.82 -4.62 -5.27
N LEU A 68 3.08 -4.64 -4.16
CA LEU A 68 1.88 -3.82 -3.97
C LEU A 68 2.21 -2.32 -3.95
N PHE A 69 3.29 -1.90 -3.28
CA PHE A 69 3.72 -0.50 -3.27
C PHE A 69 4.10 0.01 -4.67
N VAL A 70 4.85 -0.80 -5.44
CA VAL A 70 5.24 -0.46 -6.82
C VAL A 70 4.01 -0.34 -7.72
N ILE A 71 3.09 -1.32 -7.68
CA ILE A 71 1.86 -1.29 -8.47
C ILE A 71 1.01 -0.06 -8.10
N GLY A 72 0.87 0.24 -6.81
CA GLY A 72 0.16 1.42 -6.32
C GLY A 72 0.73 2.72 -6.86
N LEU A 73 2.07 2.86 -6.85
CA LEU A 73 2.76 4.02 -7.37
C LEU A 73 2.58 4.16 -8.90
N VAL A 74 2.74 3.08 -9.65
CA VAL A 74 2.54 3.09 -11.12
C VAL A 74 1.11 3.50 -11.48
N LYS A 75 0.11 3.04 -10.73
CA LYS A 75 -1.29 3.45 -10.93
C LYS A 75 -1.50 4.92 -10.59
N ALA A 76 -0.91 5.41 -9.49
CA ALA A 76 -0.98 6.81 -9.10
C ALA A 76 -0.42 7.76 -10.18
N ILE A 77 0.65 7.35 -10.87
CA ILE A 77 1.24 8.12 -11.99
C ILE A 77 0.29 8.18 -13.19
N ARG A 78 -0.45 7.10 -13.49
CA ARG A 78 -1.29 6.98 -14.70
C ARG A 78 -2.69 7.56 -14.58
N ALA A 79 -3.09 8.08 -13.42
CA ALA A 79 -4.47 8.54 -13.17
C ALA A 79 -4.81 9.85 -13.91
N ASN A 80 -5.17 9.75 -15.20
CA ASN A 80 -5.38 10.92 -16.07
C ASN A 80 -6.86 11.32 -16.24
N ASN A 81 -7.81 10.37 -16.22
CA ASN A 81 -9.24 10.63 -16.34
C ASN A 81 -10.07 10.09 -15.15
N PHE A 82 -11.38 10.36 -15.13
CA PHE A 82 -12.29 9.94 -14.04
C PHE A 82 -12.26 8.44 -13.76
N VAL A 83 -12.43 7.60 -14.79
CA VAL A 83 -12.44 6.13 -14.65
C VAL A 83 -11.12 5.61 -14.09
N GLN A 84 -9.99 6.14 -14.57
CA GLN A 84 -8.66 5.78 -14.08
C GLN A 84 -8.43 6.26 -12.65
N LEU A 85 -8.93 7.44 -12.27
CA LEU A 85 -8.79 7.96 -10.91
C LEU A 85 -9.57 7.11 -9.91
N LYS A 86 -10.81 6.73 -10.25
CA LYS A 86 -11.62 5.82 -9.43
C LYS A 86 -10.94 4.47 -9.26
N ASN A 87 -10.49 3.86 -10.36
CA ASN A 87 -9.81 2.56 -10.34
C ASN A 87 -8.50 2.62 -9.52
N THR A 88 -7.71 3.68 -9.72
CA THR A 88 -6.49 3.93 -8.92
C THR A 88 -6.82 4.07 -7.45
N GLY A 89 -7.87 4.81 -7.11
CA GLY A 89 -8.32 4.98 -5.74
C GLY A 89 -8.72 3.68 -5.08
N THR A 90 -9.50 2.84 -5.77
CA THR A 90 -9.87 1.49 -5.30
C THR A 90 -8.64 0.62 -5.08
N TRP A 91 -7.68 0.62 -6.02
CA TRP A 91 -6.45 -0.16 -5.88
C TRP A 91 -5.61 0.28 -4.67
N LEU A 92 -5.43 1.58 -4.48
CA LEU A 92 -4.68 2.12 -3.35
C LEU A 92 -5.36 1.78 -2.02
N LEU A 93 -6.68 1.91 -1.95
CA LEU A 93 -7.47 1.57 -0.77
C LEU A 93 -7.33 0.08 -0.42
N VAL A 94 -7.58 -0.81 -1.39
CA VAL A 94 -7.53 -2.26 -1.18
C VAL A 94 -6.11 -2.71 -0.85
N SER A 95 -5.11 -2.20 -1.56
CA SER A 95 -3.70 -2.53 -1.29
C SER A 95 -3.29 -2.07 0.11
N GLY A 96 -3.69 -0.87 0.52
CA GLY A 96 -3.43 -0.37 1.87
C GLY A 96 -4.08 -1.25 2.94
N ILE A 97 -5.32 -1.71 2.74
CA ILE A 97 -5.97 -2.64 3.67
C ILE A 97 -5.23 -3.98 3.74
N ILE A 98 -4.85 -4.57 2.60
CA ILE A 98 -4.10 -5.82 2.56
C ILE A 98 -2.76 -5.67 3.31
N LEU A 99 -2.04 -4.58 3.05
CA LEU A 99 -0.72 -4.31 3.65
C LEU A 99 -0.76 -4.15 5.18
N LEU A 100 -1.88 -3.71 5.76
CA LEU A 100 -2.05 -3.67 7.22
C LEU A 100 -1.93 -5.06 7.87
N PHE A 101 -2.33 -6.11 7.16
CA PHE A 101 -2.29 -7.48 7.67
C PHE A 101 -0.99 -8.21 7.34
N VAL A 102 -0.12 -7.63 6.49
CA VAL A 102 1.15 -8.26 6.12
C VAL A 102 2.14 -8.18 7.28
N ASN A 103 2.35 -6.99 7.85
CA ASN A 103 3.11 -6.79 9.09
C ASN A 103 2.83 -5.42 9.70
N ILE A 104 3.24 -5.26 10.97
CA ILE A 104 3.02 -4.03 11.74
C ILE A 104 3.87 -2.84 11.25
N PHE A 105 5.04 -3.09 10.62
CA PHE A 105 5.91 -2.04 10.08
C PHE A 105 5.25 -1.30 8.91
N HIS A 106 4.27 -1.92 8.26
CA HIS A 106 3.53 -1.32 7.17
C HIS A 106 2.33 -0.48 7.62
N LEU A 107 2.10 -0.28 8.93
CA LEU A 107 0.96 0.50 9.43
C LEU A 107 0.87 1.92 8.83
N ILE A 108 1.93 2.71 9.00
CA ILE A 108 1.99 4.09 8.49
C ILE A 108 1.85 4.15 6.95
N PRO A 109 2.67 3.42 6.15
CA PRO A 109 2.55 3.49 4.69
C PRO A 109 1.20 2.95 4.18
N SER A 110 0.59 1.98 4.87
CA SER A 110 -0.75 1.49 4.54
C SER A 110 -1.84 2.53 4.79
N ILE A 111 -1.77 3.26 5.91
CA ILE A 111 -2.68 4.38 6.19
C ILE A 111 -2.57 5.45 5.11
N LEU A 112 -1.35 5.79 4.67
CA LEU A 112 -1.15 6.74 3.56
C LEU A 112 -1.80 6.25 2.26
N PHE A 113 -1.69 4.96 1.94
CA PHE A 113 -2.37 4.36 0.78
C PHE A 113 -3.89 4.41 0.91
N ILE A 114 -4.44 4.15 2.10
CA ILE A 114 -5.89 4.22 2.35
C ILE A 114 -6.40 5.65 2.19
N ILE A 115 -5.69 6.65 2.72
CA ILE A 115 -6.05 8.07 2.59
C ILE A 115 -5.94 8.51 1.12
N ALA A 116 -4.86 8.15 0.44
CA ALA A 116 -4.68 8.46 -0.99
C ALA A 116 -5.79 7.82 -1.84
N GLY A 117 -6.15 6.57 -1.54
CA GLY A 117 -7.23 5.84 -2.20
C GLY A 117 -8.60 6.48 -1.98
N SER A 118 -8.92 6.79 -0.73
CA SER A 118 -10.17 7.47 -0.34
C SER A 118 -10.31 8.83 -1.01
N ASN A 119 -9.22 9.62 -1.04
CA ASN A 119 -9.20 10.92 -1.69
C ASN A 119 -9.39 10.81 -3.21
N ALA A 120 -8.75 9.83 -3.86
CA ALA A 120 -8.92 9.61 -5.29
C ALA A 120 -10.37 9.20 -5.64
N ILE A 121 -11.00 8.34 -4.83
CA ILE A 121 -12.41 7.95 -5.00
C ILE A 121 -13.33 9.17 -4.82
N SER A 122 -13.15 9.94 -3.73
CA SER A 122 -13.96 11.13 -3.46
C SER A 122 -13.86 12.18 -4.57
N GLN A 123 -12.63 12.44 -5.07
CA GLN A 123 -12.42 13.33 -6.21
C GLN A 123 -13.11 12.80 -7.45
N SER A 124 -13.03 11.49 -7.72
CA SER A 124 -13.73 10.88 -8.85
C SER A 124 -15.24 11.12 -8.77
N SER A 125 -15.89 10.90 -7.62
CA SER A 125 -17.34 11.08 -7.49
C SER A 125 -17.78 12.53 -7.75
N ARG A 126 -16.96 13.51 -7.39
CA ARG A 126 -17.23 14.93 -7.68
C ARG A 126 -17.17 15.25 -9.17
N TYR A 127 -16.26 14.62 -9.92
CA TYR A 127 -16.18 14.77 -11.37
C TYR A 127 -17.41 14.23 -12.08
N ALA A 128 -17.88 13.05 -11.69
CA ALA A 128 -19.08 12.46 -12.28
C ALA A 128 -20.30 13.38 -12.08
N ALA A 129 -20.40 14.06 -10.93
CA ALA A 129 -21.49 15.00 -10.66
C ALA A 129 -21.41 16.28 -11.52
N GLN A 130 -20.21 16.73 -11.90
CA GLN A 130 -20.01 17.93 -12.73
C GLN A 130 -20.27 17.67 -14.22
N GLU A 131 -19.84 16.52 -14.75
CA GLU A 131 -20.13 16.14 -16.16
C GLU A 131 -21.63 15.95 -16.42
N ILE A 132 -22.41 15.55 -15.39
CA ILE A 132 -23.88 15.40 -15.50
C ILE A 132 -24.61 16.75 -15.50
N GLN A 133 -23.99 17.84 -15.03
CA GLN A 133 -24.60 19.17 -15.00
C GLN A 133 -24.39 19.98 -16.30
N GLU A 134 -23.49 19.55 -17.20
CA GLU A 134 -23.20 20.25 -18.46
C GLU A 134 -23.96 19.78 -19.75
N PRO A 135 -25.00 18.92 -19.76
CA PRO A 135 -25.80 18.75 -20.97
C PRO A 135 -26.96 19.76 -20.96
N TYR A 136 -27.02 20.66 -21.96
CA TYR A 136 -28.10 21.63 -22.30
C TYR A 136 -27.89 23.13 -22.01
N GLU A 137 -26.70 23.69 -22.22
CA GLU A 137 -26.57 25.15 -22.46
C GLU A 137 -25.83 25.48 -23.76
N THR A 138 -26.00 24.70 -24.83
CA THR A 138 -25.56 25.12 -26.17
C THR A 138 -26.44 24.49 -27.23
N GLU A 139 -27.54 25.15 -27.59
CA GLU A 139 -28.05 25.26 -28.96
C GLU A 139 -29.30 26.18 -28.94
N SER A 140 -29.06 27.48 -28.76
CA SER A 140 -30.03 28.51 -29.12
C SER A 140 -29.29 29.65 -29.82
N ILE A 141 -29.01 29.48 -31.12
CA ILE A 141 -28.74 30.57 -32.05
C ILE A 141 -29.49 30.27 -33.35
#